data_AF-A0A2Z7BZ51-F1
#
_entry.id   AF-A0A2Z7BZ51-F1
#
_cell.length_a   1.000
_cell.length_b   1.000
_cell.length_c   1.000
_cell.angle_alpha   90.00
_cell.angle_beta   90.00
_cell.angle_gamma   90.00
#
_symmetry.space_group_name_H-M   'P 1'
#
loop_
_entity.id
_entity.type
_entity.pdbx_description
1 polymer ?
#
loop_
_entity_poly.entity_id
_entity_poly.type
_entity_poly.pdbx_seq_one_letter_code
_entity_poly.pdbx_strand_id
1 'polypeptide(L)'
;MSSKQQPSSSEERTRKRKLSNRESARRSRMKKQQHLDELLAQERQITNENKKLSQTIDDTSQLYGDLASRNNVLRAQVAELTDRLGSLNSVLQIASEVFDIPDSSLEPWLLPCPIPPIPASAHKFNC
;
A
#
# COMPACT_ATOMS: atom_id res chain seq x y z
N MET A 1 7.54 -78.83 31.72
CA MET A 1 6.83 -78.18 30.60
C MET A 1 5.87 -77.17 31.20
N SER A 2 6.13 -75.87 31.08
CA SER A 2 5.27 -74.85 31.70
C SER A 2 4.05 -74.63 30.82
N SER A 3 2.89 -75.11 31.27
CA SER A 3 1.63 -74.97 30.52
C SER A 3 1.25 -73.49 30.45
N LYS A 4 1.25 -72.89 29.26
CA LYS A 4 0.76 -71.53 29.05
C LYS A 4 -0.76 -71.55 29.25
N GLN A 5 -1.22 -71.11 30.42
CA GLN A 5 -2.64 -70.84 30.64
C GLN A 5 -3.11 -69.78 29.64
N GLN A 6 -4.18 -70.08 28.91
CA GLN A 6 -4.84 -69.16 28.02
C GLN A 6 -5.39 -67.98 28.85
N PRO A 7 -5.16 -66.73 28.42
CA PRO A 7 -5.69 -65.57 29.13
C PRO A 7 -7.22 -65.64 29.16
N SER A 8 -7.79 -65.31 30.32
CA SER A 8 -9.24 -65.23 30.47
C SER A 8 -9.82 -64.15 29.54
N SER A 9 -11.09 -64.27 29.16
CA SER A 9 -11.75 -63.32 28.25
C SER A 9 -11.71 -61.87 28.76
N SER A 10 -11.70 -61.67 30.08
CA SER A 10 -11.58 -60.36 30.73
C SER A 10 -10.16 -59.77 30.61
N GLU A 11 -9.12 -60.59 30.72
CA GLU A 11 -7.73 -60.19 30.52
C GLU A 11 -7.46 -59.80 29.07
N GLU A 12 -7.98 -60.58 28.11
CA GLU A 12 -7.90 -60.27 26.67
C GLU A 12 -8.58 -58.93 26.35
N ARG A 13 -9.79 -58.68 26.90
CA ARG A 13 -10.51 -57.41 26.74
C ARG A 13 -9.74 -56.24 27.34
N THR A 14 -9.14 -56.42 28.52
CA THR A 14 -8.34 -55.38 29.18
C THR A 14 -7.09 -55.05 28.38
N ARG A 15 -6.39 -56.07 27.86
CA ARG A 15 -5.22 -55.91 26.99
C ARG A 15 -5.57 -55.13 25.73
N LYS A 16 -6.66 -55.51 25.04
CA LYS A 16 -7.16 -54.80 23.85
C LYS A 16 -7.52 -53.34 24.16
N ARG A 17 -8.17 -53.08 25.30
CA ARG A 17 -8.51 -51.70 25.72
C ARG A 17 -7.27 -50.85 25.99
N LYS A 18 -6.24 -51.40 26.63
CA LYS A 18 -4.97 -50.69 26.86
C LYS A 18 -4.28 -50.32 25.54
N LEU A 19 -4.25 -51.23 24.57
CA LEU A 19 -3.69 -50.96 23.25
C LEU A 19 -4.49 -49.90 22.48
N SER A 20 -5.82 -50.02 22.48
CA SER A 20 -6.70 -49.04 21.84
C SER A 20 -6.58 -47.65 22.46
N ASN A 21 -6.59 -47.55 23.80
CA ASN A 21 -6.39 -46.29 24.53
C ASN A 21 -5.01 -45.69 24.26
N ARG A 22 -3.97 -46.51 24.16
CA ARG A 22 -2.62 -46.05 23.82
C ARG A 22 -2.59 -45.42 22.43
N GLU A 23 -3.16 -46.10 21.44
CA GLU A 23 -3.17 -45.58 20.07
C GLU A 23 -4.07 -44.35 19.92
N SER A 24 -5.23 -44.31 20.59
CA SER A 24 -6.10 -43.12 20.58
C SER A 24 -5.47 -41.93 21.30
N ALA A 25 -4.77 -42.14 22.43
CA ALA A 25 -3.99 -41.09 23.08
C ALA A 25 -2.86 -40.58 22.17
N ARG A 26 -2.16 -41.48 21.45
CA ARG A 26 -1.13 -41.10 20.47
C ARG A 26 -1.72 -40.24 19.35
N ARG A 27 -2.81 -40.69 18.72
CA ARG A 27 -3.51 -39.95 17.66
C ARG A 27 -4.01 -38.60 18.13
N SER A 28 -4.55 -38.51 19.35
CA SER A 28 -4.99 -37.25 19.94
C SER A 28 -3.82 -36.27 20.10
N ARG A 29 -2.68 -36.74 20.62
CA ARG A 29 -1.46 -35.91 20.74
C ARG A 29 -0.96 -35.44 19.37
N MET A 30 -0.90 -36.35 18.39
CA MET A 30 -0.48 -36.01 17.03
C MET A 30 -1.39 -34.96 16.39
N LYS A 31 -2.72 -35.11 16.52
CA LYS A 31 -3.68 -34.14 15.98
C LYS A 31 -3.53 -32.76 16.63
N LYS A 32 -3.29 -32.71 17.95
CA LYS A 32 -3.01 -31.45 18.65
C LYS A 32 -1.69 -30.82 18.20
N GLN A 33 -0.64 -31.63 17.99
CA GLN A 33 0.64 -31.13 17.50
C GLN A 33 0.49 -30.52 16.09
N GLN A 34 -0.17 -31.22 15.17
CA GLN A 34 -0.43 -30.71 13.82
C GLN A 34 -1.18 -29.38 13.85
N HIS A 35 -2.20 -29.26 14.71
CA HIS A 35 -2.94 -28.01 14.83
C HIS A 35 -2.09 -26.86 15.39
N LEU A 36 -1.20 -27.14 16.34
CA LEU A 36 -0.24 -26.14 16.83
C LEU A 36 0.74 -25.72 15.72
N ASP A 37 1.25 -26.67 14.94
CA ASP A 37 2.18 -26.41 13.85
C ASP A 37 1.50 -25.55 12.74
N GLU A 38 0.24 -25.83 12.44
CA GLU A 38 -0.60 -25.04 11.52
C GLU A 38 -0.78 -23.60 12.02
N LEU A 39 -1.14 -23.42 13.31
CA LEU A 39 -1.30 -22.09 13.89
C LEU A 39 0.01 -21.29 13.88
N LEU A 40 1.14 -21.92 14.22
CA LEU A 40 2.46 -21.29 14.15
C LEU A 40 2.85 -20.93 12.71
N ALA A 41 2.46 -21.73 11.72
CA ALA A 41 2.68 -21.40 10.32
C ALA A 41 1.84 -20.18 9.89
N GLN A 42 0.57 -20.11 10.32
CA GLN A 42 -0.29 -18.96 10.06
C GLN A 42 0.24 -17.68 10.73
N GLU A 43 0.67 -17.76 11.99
CA GLU A 43 1.27 -16.63 12.69
C GLU A 43 2.49 -16.08 11.95
N ARG A 44 3.41 -16.96 11.53
CA ARG A 44 4.59 -16.57 10.73
C ARG A 44 4.19 -15.93 9.41
N GLN A 45 3.20 -16.50 8.71
CA GLN A 45 2.72 -15.93 7.45
C GLN A 45 2.16 -14.52 7.66
N ILE A 46 1.24 -14.36 8.61
CA ILE A 46 0.62 -13.05 8.90
C ILE A 46 1.67 -12.04 9.34
N THR A 47 2.64 -12.45 10.16
CA THR A 47 3.73 -11.55 10.60
C THR A 47 4.56 -11.06 9.41
N ASN A 48 4.89 -11.95 8.47
CA ASN A 48 5.63 -11.59 7.27
C ASN A 48 4.82 -10.69 6.33
N GLU A 49 3.53 -10.99 6.15
CA GLU A 49 2.61 -10.16 5.35
C GLU A 49 2.45 -8.76 5.96
N ASN A 50 2.29 -8.67 7.27
CA ASN A 50 2.18 -7.40 7.98
C ASN A 50 3.47 -6.56 7.85
N LYS A 51 4.64 -7.20 7.98
CA LYS A 51 5.92 -6.53 7.74
C LYS A 51 6.03 -5.99 6.30
N LYS A 52 5.61 -6.78 5.31
CA LYS A 52 5.61 -6.36 3.90
C LYS A 52 4.67 -5.18 3.68
N LEU A 53 3.45 -5.25 4.21
CA LEU A 53 2.47 -4.16 4.10
C LEU A 53 2.97 -2.87 4.76
N SER A 54 3.58 -2.99 5.94
CA SER A 54 4.16 -1.84 6.65
C SER A 54 5.24 -1.16 5.81
N GLN A 55 6.16 -1.94 5.23
CA GLN A 55 7.18 -1.39 4.32
C GLN A 55 6.56 -0.67 3.11
N THR A 56 5.54 -1.27 2.48
CA THR A 56 4.86 -0.65 1.34
C THR A 56 4.17 0.66 1.73
N ILE A 57 3.59 0.74 2.93
CA ILE A 57 2.98 1.97 3.45
C ILE A 57 4.04 3.05 3.64
N ASP A 58 5.19 2.71 4.23
CA ASP A 58 6.29 3.64 4.47
C ASP A 58 6.85 4.19 3.14
N ASP A 59 7.13 3.30 2.18
CA ASP A 59 7.64 3.67 0.85
C ASP A 59 6.65 4.59 0.12
N THR A 60 5.36 4.25 0.14
CA THR A 60 4.31 5.05 -0.51
C THR A 60 4.13 6.40 0.18
N SER A 61 4.22 6.44 1.50
CA SER A 61 4.13 7.68 2.28
C SER A 61 5.28 8.64 1.96
N GLN A 62 6.50 8.10 1.80
CA GLN A 62 7.66 8.90 1.37
C GLN A 62 7.45 9.48 -0.03
N LEU A 63 7.03 8.64 -1.00
CA LEU A 63 6.76 9.09 -2.37
C LEU A 63 5.67 10.17 -2.41
N TYR A 64 4.61 10.02 -1.61
CA TYR A 64 3.57 11.02 -1.50
C TYR A 64 4.11 12.35 -0.93
N GLY A 65 4.97 12.29 0.10
CA GLY A 65 5.64 13.48 0.65
C GLY A 65 6.47 14.23 -0.40
N ASP A 66 7.24 13.50 -1.20
CA ASP A 66 8.04 14.08 -2.29
C ASP A 66 7.16 14.74 -3.36
N LEU A 67 6.06 14.08 -3.75
CA LEU A 67 5.10 14.62 -4.71
C LEU A 67 4.39 15.86 -4.17
N ALA A 68 3.99 15.85 -2.90
CA ALA A 68 3.35 17.00 -2.25
C ALA A 68 4.31 18.21 -2.20
N SER A 69 5.58 17.98 -1.89
CA SER A 69 6.62 19.01 -1.92
C SER A 69 6.78 19.62 -3.33
N ARG A 70 6.91 18.78 -4.36
CA ARG A 70 6.98 19.23 -5.76
C ARG A 70 5.73 20.02 -6.17
N ASN A 71 4.56 19.57 -5.74
CA ASN A 71 3.30 20.26 -6.01
C ASN A 71 3.26 21.65 -5.36
N ASN A 72 3.74 21.78 -4.13
CA ASN A 72 3.84 23.07 -3.45
C ASN A 72 4.79 24.04 -4.17
N VAL A 73 5.93 23.55 -4.67
CA VAL A 73 6.85 24.35 -5.49
C VAL A 73 6.16 24.86 -6.75
N LEU A 74 5.45 23.99 -7.48
CA LEU A 74 4.72 24.39 -8.69
C LEU A 74 3.62 25.42 -8.37
N ARG A 75 2.89 25.25 -7.27
CA ARG A 75 1.88 26.23 -6.83
C ARG A 75 2.50 27.59 -6.51
N ALA A 76 3.66 27.61 -5.84
CA ALA A 76 4.38 28.85 -5.56
C ALA A 76 4.84 29.54 -6.84
N GLN A 77 5.35 28.79 -7.82
CA GLN A 77 5.74 29.32 -9.13
C GLN A 77 4.55 29.90 -9.90
N VAL A 78 3.40 29.22 -9.88
CA VAL A 78 2.16 29.75 -10.50
C VAL A 78 1.77 31.07 -9.84
N ALA A 79 1.76 31.14 -8.50
CA ALA A 79 1.43 32.36 -7.78
C ALA A 79 2.39 33.51 -8.13
N GLU A 80 3.70 33.24 -8.15
CA GLU A 80 4.72 34.23 -8.53
C GLU A 80 4.49 34.75 -9.96
N LEU A 81 4.28 33.85 -10.93
CA LEU A 81 4.04 34.24 -12.32
C LEU A 81 2.74 35.03 -12.49
N THR A 82 1.68 34.67 -11.76
CA THR A 82 0.42 35.43 -11.73
C THR A 82 0.62 36.84 -11.18
N ASP A 83 1.35 37.00 -10.07
CA ASP A 83 1.66 38.32 -9.49
C ASP A 83 2.50 39.19 -10.44
N ARG A 84 3.51 38.59 -11.09
CA ARG A 84 4.34 39.29 -12.08
C ARG A 84 3.51 39.73 -13.28
N LEU A 85 2.61 38.89 -13.77
CA LEU A 85 1.71 39.24 -14.87
C LEU A 85 0.76 40.38 -14.47
N GLY A 86 0.17 40.33 -13.28
CA GLY A 86 -0.69 41.41 -12.77
C GLY A 86 0.06 42.74 -12.63
N SER A 87 1.31 42.68 -12.17
CA SER A 87 2.18 43.86 -12.07
C SER A 87 2.48 44.47 -13.44
N LEU A 88 2.82 43.65 -14.44
CA LEU A 88 3.07 44.11 -15.81
C LEU A 88 1.81 44.71 -16.45
N ASN A 89 0.66 44.07 -16.29
CA ASN A 89 -0.61 44.60 -16.78
C ASN A 89 -0.94 45.96 -16.13
N SER A 90 -0.66 46.12 -14.84
CA SER A 90 -0.85 47.41 -14.14
C SER A 90 0.06 48.52 -14.69
N VAL A 91 1.34 48.21 -14.97
CA VAL A 91 2.27 49.18 -15.59
C VAL A 91 1.81 49.56 -16.99
N LEU A 92 1.35 48.58 -17.77
CA LEU A 92 0.85 48.79 -19.12
C LEU A 92 -0.41 49.65 -19.14
N GLN A 93 -1.32 49.47 -18.17
CA GLN A 93 -2.49 50.34 -18.00
C GLN A 93 -2.10 51.79 -17.66
N ILE A 94 -1.11 51.99 -16.78
CA ILE A 94 -0.59 53.34 -16.50
C ILE A 94 0.04 53.97 -17.76
N ALA A 95 0.80 53.18 -18.54
CA ALA A 95 1.43 53.67 -19.75
C ALA A 95 0.40 54.06 -20.83
N SER A 96 -0.69 53.31 -20.99
CA SER A 96 -1.74 53.68 -21.94
C SER A 96 -2.46 54.97 -21.54
N GLU A 97 -2.70 55.18 -20.24
CA GLU A 97 -3.29 56.42 -19.71
C GLU A 97 -2.39 57.66 -19.88
N VAL A 98 -1.06 57.50 -19.82
CA VAL A 98 -0.09 58.62 -19.89
C VAL A 98 0.30 58.97 -21.33
N PHE A 99 0.31 57.99 -22.24
CA PHE A 99 0.90 58.14 -23.58
C PHE A 99 -0.09 58.07 -24.74
N ASP A 100 -1.42 58.03 -24.50
CA ASP A 100 -2.46 57.86 -25.53
C ASP A 100 -2.16 56.71 -26.51
N ILE A 101 -1.53 55.64 -25.99
CA ILE A 101 -1.15 54.48 -26.79
C ILE A 101 -2.42 53.70 -27.14
N PRO A 102 -2.72 53.43 -28.44
CA PRO A 102 -3.92 52.71 -28.82
C PRO A 102 -3.97 51.31 -28.19
N ASP A 103 -5.13 51.00 -27.61
CA ASP A 103 -5.49 49.73 -26.96
C ASP A 103 -5.13 48.48 -27.80
N SER A 104 -5.08 48.64 -29.13
CA SER A 104 -4.65 47.60 -30.09
C SER A 104 -3.22 47.09 -29.92
N SER A 105 -2.37 47.79 -29.14
CA SER A 105 -0.99 47.37 -28.82
C SER A 105 -0.86 46.69 -27.44
N LEU A 106 -1.97 46.60 -26.69
CA LEU A 106 -2.02 46.08 -25.32
C LEU A 106 -2.32 44.58 -25.24
N GLU A 107 -2.44 43.89 -26.39
CA GLU A 107 -2.55 42.43 -26.46
C GLU A 107 -1.30 41.69 -27.01
N PRO A 108 -0.09 41.86 -26.43
CA PRO A 108 1.06 41.04 -26.83
C PRO A 108 0.91 39.55 -26.50
N TRP A 109 -0.10 39.18 -25.70
CA TRP A 109 -0.22 37.86 -25.06
C TRP A 109 -1.37 37.00 -25.59
N LEU A 110 -2.03 37.39 -26.67
CA LEU A 110 -2.85 36.44 -27.42
C LEU A 110 -1.91 35.34 -27.92
N LEU A 111 -1.88 34.21 -27.19
CA LEU A 111 -1.16 33.02 -27.61
C LEU A 111 -1.60 32.71 -29.06
N PRO A 112 -0.69 32.74 -30.06
CA PRO A 112 -1.06 32.53 -31.46
C PRO A 112 -1.67 31.16 -31.73
N CYS A 113 -1.66 30.26 -30.74
CA CYS A 113 -2.06 28.88 -30.85
C CYS A 113 -3.02 28.52 -29.69
N PRO A 114 -4.06 27.72 -29.93
CA PRO A 114 -4.84 27.13 -28.85
C PRO A 114 -3.93 26.29 -27.95
N ILE A 115 -4.09 26.41 -26.63
CA ILE A 115 -3.39 25.59 -25.65
C ILE A 115 -3.73 24.12 -25.97
N PRO A 116 -2.76 23.28 -26.38
CA PRO A 116 -3.05 21.89 -26.63
C PRO A 116 -3.54 21.25 -25.32
N PRO A 117 -4.56 20.38 -25.36
CA PRO A 117 -5.03 19.70 -24.16
C PRO A 117 -3.82 18.98 -23.54
N ILE A 118 -3.57 19.26 -22.26
CA ILE A 118 -2.54 18.55 -21.50
C ILE A 118 -2.95 17.07 -21.54
N PRO A 119 -2.21 16.19 -22.24
CA PRO A 119 -2.56 14.79 -22.23
C PRO A 119 -2.44 14.35 -20.77
N ALA A 120 -3.51 13.75 -20.23
CA ALA A 120 -3.41 13.05 -18.96
C ALA A 120 -2.34 11.97 -19.18
N SER A 121 -1.12 12.25 -18.74
CA SER A 121 -0.05 11.26 -18.74
C SER A 121 -0.56 10.16 -17.84
N ALA A 122 -0.89 9.02 -18.44
CA ALA A 122 -1.11 7.78 -17.73
C ALA A 122 0.25 7.35 -17.17
N HIS A 123 0.70 8.04 -16.12
CA HIS A 123 1.73 7.54 -15.24
C HIS A 123 1.10 6.32 -14.58
N LYS A 124 1.27 5.16 -15.23
CA LYS A 124 1.05 3.88 -14.58
C LYS A 124 2.01 3.87 -13.42
N PHE A 125 1.48 4.10 -12.22
CA PHE A 125 2.12 3.66 -11.00
C PHE A 125 2.28 2.15 -11.17
N ASN A 126 3.48 1.70 -11.53
CA ASN A 126 3.83 0.31 -11.39
C ASN A 126 3.96 0.08 -9.88
N CYS A 127 2.92 -0.49 -9.30
CA CYS A 127 2.97 -1.17 -8.01
C CYS A 127 3.87 -2.41 -8.10
#